data_AF-A0AAJ5S893-F1
#
_entry.id   AF-A0AAJ5S893-F1
#
_cell.length_a   1.000
_cell.length_b   1.000
_cell.length_c   1.000
_cell.angle_alpha   90.00
_cell.angle_beta   90.00
_cell.angle_gamma   90.00
#
_symmetry.space_group_name_H-M   'P 1'
#
loop_
_entity.id
_entity.type
_entity.pdbx_description
1 polymer ?
#
loop_
_entity_poly.entity_id
_entity_poly.type
_entity_poly.pdbx_seq_one_letter_code
_entity_poly.pdbx_strand_id
1 'polypeptide(L)'
;MTKANHRAAFSNDPKFLERLARQGVHLSAGRAVEPSVSSAEIDQGSPPRKESQATKRMRKVREANMDGRGDRLVYDPISNSLTAYFPGALLLSLNVMLRMHDASSTALKTTWTKRVEALRLQARSTLNDWTANAAYPVLVEEVYITPESNLLDHESVAAACKPILDAFVVNGFLPDDNGRFIAQPLAFTERGTESGLLIRFRPSPKPWGLIEDTTIEQARCSMILKK
;
A
#
# COMPACT_ATOMS: atom_id res chain seq x y z
N MET A 1 14.27 8.51 -47.18
CA MET A 1 15.03 7.72 -46.18
C MET A 1 14.09 7.36 -45.04
N THR A 2 13.52 6.15 -45.08
CA THR A 2 12.55 5.64 -44.09
C THR A 2 13.29 4.88 -42.99
N LYS A 3 13.09 5.28 -41.74
CA LYS A 3 13.68 4.63 -40.56
C LYS A 3 13.17 3.19 -40.44
N ALA A 4 14.08 2.22 -40.43
CA ALA A 4 13.77 0.83 -40.17
C ALA A 4 13.26 0.66 -38.72
N ASN A 5 12.05 0.14 -38.57
CA ASN A 5 11.48 -0.20 -37.27
C ASN A 5 12.28 -1.37 -36.65
N HIS A 6 13.13 -1.07 -35.67
CA HIS A 6 13.93 -2.05 -34.91
C HIS A 6 13.11 -3.16 -34.23
N ARG A 7 11.78 -3.05 -34.14
CA ARG A 7 10.89 -4.10 -33.64
C ARG A 7 10.67 -5.25 -34.62
N ALA A 8 10.90 -5.07 -35.93
CA ALA A 8 10.68 -6.10 -36.95
C ALA A 8 11.86 -7.07 -37.10
N ALA A 9 13.05 -6.72 -36.59
CA ALA A 9 14.23 -7.58 -36.72
C ALA A 9 14.20 -8.80 -35.78
N PHE A 10 13.46 -8.74 -34.66
CA PHE A 10 13.38 -9.82 -33.68
C PHE A 10 12.28 -10.85 -33.99
N SER A 11 11.31 -10.53 -34.85
CA SER A 11 10.22 -11.46 -35.19
C SER A 11 10.67 -12.64 -36.05
N ASN A 12 11.81 -12.50 -36.73
CA ASN A 12 12.34 -13.49 -37.66
C ASN A 12 13.66 -14.14 -37.18
N ASP A 13 14.07 -13.91 -35.92
CA ASP A 13 15.26 -14.56 -35.35
C ASP A 13 14.98 -16.07 -35.14
N PRO A 14 15.74 -16.98 -35.79
CA PRO A 14 15.53 -18.43 -35.68
C PRO A 14 15.58 -18.94 -34.23
N LYS A 15 16.47 -18.37 -33.40
CA LYS A 15 16.63 -18.78 -31.99
C LYS A 15 15.49 -18.27 -31.10
N PHE A 16 14.78 -17.24 -31.55
CA PHE A 16 13.59 -16.71 -30.88
C PHE A 16 12.35 -17.55 -31.23
N LEU A 17 12.20 -17.89 -32.51
CA LEU A 17 11.12 -18.77 -32.99
C LEU A 17 11.21 -20.18 -32.41
N GLU A 18 12.42 -20.75 -32.29
CA GLU A 18 12.61 -22.06 -31.67
C GLU A 18 12.22 -22.06 -30.17
N ARG A 19 12.48 -20.95 -29.47
CA ARG A 19 12.06 -20.77 -28.07
C ARG A 19 10.54 -20.68 -27.93
N LEU A 20 9.88 -19.99 -28.85
CA LEU A 20 8.42 -19.89 -28.90
C LEU A 20 7.76 -21.24 -29.22
N ALA A 21 8.34 -22.03 -30.14
CA ALA A 21 7.88 -23.37 -30.47
C ALA A 21 7.98 -24.33 -29.28
N ARG A 22 9.09 -24.28 -28.52
CA ARG A 22 9.24 -25.05 -27.26
C ARG A 22 8.25 -24.63 -26.17
N GLN A 23 7.71 -23.41 -26.24
CA GLN A 23 6.68 -22.89 -25.34
C GLN A 23 5.25 -23.12 -25.84
N GLY A 24 5.07 -23.85 -26.96
CA GLY A 24 3.76 -24.16 -27.52
C GLY A 24 3.05 -22.98 -28.18
N VAL A 25 3.76 -21.89 -28.49
CA VAL A 25 3.19 -20.71 -29.16
C VAL A 25 3.36 -20.85 -30.67
N HIS A 26 2.27 -21.16 -31.37
CA HIS A 26 2.24 -21.13 -32.83
C HIS A 26 1.97 -19.70 -33.32
N LEU A 27 2.96 -19.06 -33.94
CA LEU A 27 2.75 -17.82 -34.68
C LEU A 27 2.29 -18.19 -36.10
N SER A 28 1.06 -17.84 -36.44
CA SER A 28 0.55 -17.96 -37.81
C SER A 28 1.32 -17.01 -38.73
N ALA A 29 2.31 -17.54 -39.44
CA ALA A 29 3.00 -16.81 -40.48
C ALA A 29 2.11 -16.70 -41.72
N GLY A 30 1.69 -15.47 -42.02
CA GLY A 30 1.34 -15.00 -43.37
C GLY A 30 0.10 -15.63 -44.03
N ARG A 31 -1.02 -14.89 -44.05
CA ARG A 31 -1.95 -14.95 -45.18
C ARG A 31 -2.45 -13.56 -45.55
N ALA A 32 -2.30 -13.27 -46.84
CA ALA A 32 -2.79 -12.07 -47.49
C ALA A 32 -4.31 -11.93 -47.38
N VAL A 33 -4.76 -10.70 -47.54
CA VAL A 33 -6.16 -10.24 -47.52
C VAL A 33 -7.01 -10.99 -48.54
N GLU A 34 -8.11 -11.61 -48.09
CA GLU A 34 -9.37 -11.70 -48.84
C GLU A 34 -10.58 -11.61 -47.87
N PRO A 35 -11.68 -10.93 -48.25
CA PRO A 35 -12.82 -10.70 -47.36
C PRO A 35 -13.92 -11.74 -47.59
N SER A 36 -14.32 -12.49 -46.57
CA SER A 36 -15.71 -12.98 -46.46
C SER A 36 -16.00 -13.67 -45.12
N VAL A 37 -16.89 -13.03 -44.37
CA VAL A 37 -18.05 -13.60 -43.65
C VAL A 37 -17.88 -14.98 -43.00
N SER A 38 -17.69 -14.99 -41.67
CA SER A 38 -18.60 -15.65 -40.71
C SER A 38 -18.02 -15.52 -39.30
N SER A 39 -18.51 -14.51 -38.57
CA SER A 39 -18.18 -14.29 -37.17
C SER A 39 -19.09 -15.15 -36.30
N ALA A 40 -18.80 -16.43 -36.17
CA ALA A 40 -19.35 -17.28 -35.14
C ALA A 40 -18.39 -18.45 -34.87
N GLU A 41 -18.12 -18.69 -33.58
CA GLU A 41 -17.41 -19.85 -33.03
C GLU A 41 -15.86 -19.80 -33.22
N ILE A 42 -14.97 -19.94 -32.23
CA ILE A 42 -15.02 -20.53 -30.89
C ILE A 42 -13.96 -19.77 -30.06
N ASP A 43 -14.38 -19.04 -29.02
CA ASP A 43 -13.47 -18.54 -27.99
C ASP A 43 -13.05 -19.73 -27.11
N GLN A 44 -12.05 -20.49 -27.57
CA GLN A 44 -11.44 -21.56 -26.79
C GLN A 44 -10.68 -20.93 -25.64
N GLY A 45 -11.35 -20.96 -24.48
CA GLY A 45 -10.87 -20.46 -23.20
C GLY A 45 -9.42 -20.84 -22.96
N SER A 46 -8.56 -19.81 -23.00
CA SER A 46 -7.25 -19.91 -22.41
C SER A 46 -7.44 -20.28 -20.92
N PRO A 47 -6.70 -21.29 -20.41
CA PRO A 47 -6.84 -21.68 -19.01
C PRO A 47 -6.59 -20.45 -18.14
N PRO A 48 -7.42 -20.21 -17.10
CA PRO A 48 -7.28 -19.01 -16.28
C PRO A 48 -5.85 -18.96 -15.75
N ARG A 49 -5.11 -17.90 -16.12
CA ARG A 49 -3.73 -17.70 -15.69
C ARG A 49 -3.68 -17.87 -14.18
N LYS A 50 -2.89 -18.84 -13.70
CA LYS A 50 -2.71 -19.06 -12.26
C LYS A 50 -2.30 -17.74 -11.61
N GLU A 51 -3.06 -17.35 -10.60
CA GLU A 51 -2.84 -16.09 -9.91
C GLU A 51 -1.43 -16.05 -9.28
N SER A 52 -0.71 -14.95 -9.52
CA SER A 52 0.62 -14.74 -8.95
C SER A 52 0.57 -14.62 -7.43
N GLN A 53 1.67 -14.96 -6.75
CA GLN A 53 1.78 -14.78 -5.29
C GLN A 53 1.64 -13.30 -4.88
N ALA A 54 2.08 -12.37 -5.71
CA ALA A 54 1.92 -10.93 -5.48
C ALA A 54 0.44 -10.52 -5.47
N THR A 55 -0.35 -11.03 -6.42
CA THR A 55 -1.80 -10.75 -6.51
C THR A 55 -2.54 -11.35 -5.31
N LYS A 56 -2.20 -12.58 -4.88
CA LYS A 56 -2.76 -13.20 -3.68
C LYS A 56 -2.46 -12.39 -2.42
N ARG A 57 -1.21 -11.97 -2.24
CA ARG A 57 -0.79 -11.17 -1.08
C ARG A 57 -1.49 -9.82 -1.06
N MET A 58 -1.61 -9.16 -2.20
CA MET A 58 -2.35 -7.90 -2.31
C MET A 58 -3.82 -8.07 -1.93
N ARG A 59 -4.49 -9.13 -2.42
CA ARG A 59 -5.87 -9.40 -2.05
C ARG A 59 -6.02 -9.56 -0.54
N LYS A 60 -5.17 -10.38 0.08
CA LYS A 60 -5.13 -10.56 1.55
C LYS A 60 -4.98 -9.23 2.28
N VAL A 61 -4.01 -8.40 1.87
CA VAL A 61 -3.77 -7.08 2.48
C VAL A 61 -4.97 -6.16 2.31
N ARG A 62 -5.58 -6.12 1.12
CA ARG A 62 -6.76 -5.30 0.86
C ARG A 62 -7.94 -5.73 1.72
N GLU A 63 -8.24 -7.03 1.75
CA GLU A 63 -9.34 -7.59 2.53
C GLU A 63 -9.16 -7.32 4.03
N ALA A 64 -7.96 -7.53 4.57
CA ALA A 64 -7.65 -7.19 5.96
C ALA A 64 -7.85 -5.69 6.23
N ASN A 65 -7.45 -4.82 5.30
CA ASN A 65 -7.56 -3.38 5.47
C ASN A 65 -8.97 -2.80 5.20
N MET A 66 -9.92 -3.62 4.76
CA MET A 66 -11.33 -3.23 4.68
C MET A 66 -12.04 -3.32 6.03
N ASP A 67 -11.50 -4.08 7.00
CA ASP A 67 -12.04 -4.15 8.35
C ASP A 67 -11.41 -3.07 9.24
N GLY A 68 -12.17 -2.00 9.48
CA GLY A 68 -11.79 -0.89 10.37
C GLY A 68 -12.50 -0.88 11.72
N ARG A 69 -13.21 -1.95 12.11
CA ARG A 69 -14.06 -1.94 13.32
C ARG A 69 -13.30 -1.69 14.63
N GLY A 70 -12.03 -2.06 14.68
CA GLY A 70 -11.15 -1.84 15.84
C GLY A 70 -10.35 -0.55 15.78
N ASP A 71 -10.48 0.24 14.70
CA ASP A 71 -9.70 1.44 14.51
C ASP A 71 -10.08 2.50 15.54
N ARG A 72 -9.09 3.22 16.03
CA ARG A 72 -9.33 4.30 16.99
C ARG A 72 -8.28 5.38 16.91
N LEU A 73 -8.65 6.54 17.42
CA LEU A 73 -7.83 7.73 17.46
C LEU A 73 -7.77 8.26 18.89
N VAL A 74 -6.56 8.53 19.37
CA VAL A 74 -6.32 9.06 20.72
C VAL A 74 -5.47 10.31 20.59
N TYR A 75 -5.96 11.42 21.14
CA TYR A 75 -5.19 12.64 21.29
C TYR A 75 -4.73 12.75 22.75
N ASP A 76 -3.43 12.94 22.96
CA ASP A 76 -2.85 13.26 24.26
C ASP A 76 -2.49 14.75 24.32
N PRO A 77 -3.21 15.57 25.12
CA PRO A 77 -2.90 16.98 25.30
C PRO A 77 -1.55 17.25 25.97
N ILE A 78 -1.04 16.31 26.77
CA ILE A 78 0.21 16.51 27.53
C ILE A 78 1.41 16.46 26.59
N SER A 79 1.53 15.39 25.81
CA SER A 79 2.59 15.30 24.79
C SER A 79 2.21 16.01 23.48
N ASN A 80 1.02 16.61 23.41
CA ASN A 80 0.40 17.15 22.21
C ASN A 80 0.51 16.21 21.01
N SER A 81 0.21 14.92 21.19
CA SER A 81 0.39 13.91 20.15
C SER A 81 -0.92 13.24 19.76
N LEU A 82 -1.06 12.96 18.47
CA LEU A 82 -2.20 12.22 17.93
C LEU A 82 -1.76 10.81 17.55
N THR A 83 -2.43 9.80 18.09
CA THR A 83 -2.12 8.39 17.82
C THR A 83 -3.31 7.68 17.19
N ALA A 84 -3.09 7.13 16.00
CA ALA A 84 -4.04 6.29 15.30
C ALA A 84 -3.64 4.82 15.44
N TYR A 85 -4.61 3.99 15.77
CA TYR A 85 -4.45 2.55 15.90
C TYR A 85 -5.26 1.86 14.82
N PHE A 86 -4.63 0.95 14.10
CA PHE A 86 -5.24 0.13 13.06
C PHE A 86 -5.01 -1.37 13.37
N PRO A 87 -5.75 -1.94 14.33
CA PRO A 87 -5.68 -3.36 14.64
C PRO A 87 -5.99 -4.22 13.41
N GLY A 88 -5.28 -5.33 13.23
CA GLY A 88 -5.43 -6.24 12.11
C GLY A 88 -4.95 -5.70 10.76
N ALA A 89 -4.48 -4.45 10.68
CA ALA A 89 -3.96 -3.89 9.44
C ALA A 89 -2.72 -4.64 8.96
N LEU A 90 -2.66 -4.87 7.65
CA LEU A 90 -1.51 -5.48 7.00
C LEU A 90 -0.87 -4.49 6.03
N LEU A 91 0.46 -4.53 5.96
CA LEU A 91 1.23 -3.73 5.02
C LEU A 91 1.70 -4.55 3.82
N LEU A 92 1.72 -3.89 2.66
CA LEU A 92 2.27 -4.44 1.43
C LEU A 92 3.63 -3.79 1.17
N SER A 93 4.67 -4.60 0.94
CA SER A 93 6.00 -4.05 0.69
C SER A 93 6.04 -3.23 -0.60
N LEU A 94 6.90 -2.19 -0.61
CA LEU A 94 7.11 -1.32 -1.77
C LEU A 94 7.47 -2.12 -3.03
N ASN A 95 8.34 -3.13 -2.89
CA ASN A 95 8.76 -3.98 -4.01
C ASN A 95 7.59 -4.73 -4.66
N VAL A 96 6.59 -5.12 -3.87
CA VAL A 96 5.37 -5.72 -4.43
C VAL A 96 4.53 -4.62 -5.06
N MET A 97 4.35 -3.48 -4.38
CA MET A 97 3.53 -2.36 -4.87
C MET A 97 4.00 -1.83 -6.24
N LEU A 98 5.31 -1.65 -6.44
CA LEU A 98 5.91 -1.16 -7.69
C LEU A 98 5.73 -2.10 -8.89
N ARG A 99 5.44 -3.38 -8.64
CA ARG A 99 5.26 -4.40 -9.69
C ARG A 99 3.79 -4.63 -10.02
N MET A 100 2.88 -3.88 -9.42
CA MET A 100 1.44 -4.03 -9.61
C MET A 100 0.92 -3.14 -10.73
N HIS A 101 -0.20 -3.55 -11.32
CA HIS A 101 -0.97 -2.70 -12.21
C HIS A 101 -1.63 -1.56 -11.42
N ASP A 102 -1.59 -0.33 -11.98
CA ASP A 102 -2.02 0.90 -11.32
C ASP A 102 -3.41 0.81 -10.68
N ALA A 103 -4.38 0.21 -11.38
CA ALA A 103 -5.74 0.03 -10.88
C ALA A 103 -5.80 -0.66 -9.50
N SER A 104 -4.89 -1.60 -9.25
CA SER A 104 -4.85 -2.32 -7.97
C SER A 104 -4.18 -1.50 -6.86
N SER A 105 -3.16 -0.71 -7.21
CA SER A 105 -2.54 0.26 -6.30
C SER A 105 -3.56 1.32 -5.90
N THR A 106 -4.32 1.84 -6.85
CA THR A 106 -5.41 2.79 -6.61
C THR A 106 -6.46 2.24 -5.65
N ALA A 107 -6.88 0.98 -5.83
CA ALA A 107 -7.85 0.35 -4.92
C ALA A 107 -7.35 0.28 -3.46
N LEU A 108 -6.07 -0.02 -3.24
CA LEU A 108 -5.46 0.01 -1.90
C LEU A 108 -5.43 1.42 -1.31
N LYS A 109 -5.05 2.43 -2.11
CA LYS A 109 -5.08 3.84 -1.70
C LYS A 109 -6.48 4.26 -1.30
N THR A 110 -7.49 3.97 -2.13
CA THR A 110 -8.90 4.26 -1.83
C THR A 110 -9.38 3.57 -0.56
N THR A 111 -8.91 2.34 -0.29
CA THR A 111 -9.24 1.62 0.95
C THR A 111 -8.73 2.40 2.16
N TRP A 112 -7.47 2.84 2.15
CA TRP A 112 -6.91 3.66 3.22
C TRP A 112 -7.58 5.02 3.35
N THR A 113 -7.88 5.72 2.25
CA THR A 113 -8.61 6.99 2.27
C THR A 113 -9.95 6.85 2.99
N LYS A 114 -10.73 5.80 2.68
CA LYS A 114 -12.03 5.54 3.31
C LYS A 114 -11.90 5.09 4.76
N ARG A 115 -10.87 4.32 5.10
CA ARG A 115 -10.62 3.86 6.48
C ARG A 115 -10.27 5.03 7.39
N VAL A 116 -9.41 5.94 6.94
CA VAL A 116 -9.08 7.18 7.67
C VAL A 116 -10.25 8.16 7.69
N GLU A 117 -11.07 8.21 6.63
CA GLU A 117 -12.32 8.97 6.63
C GLU A 117 -13.29 8.46 7.72
N ALA A 118 -13.42 7.15 7.88
CA ALA A 118 -14.24 6.57 8.95
C ALA A 118 -13.74 6.98 10.33
N LEU A 119 -12.41 6.97 10.55
CA LEU A 119 -11.80 7.50 11.78
C LEU A 119 -12.16 8.97 12.02
N ARG A 120 -12.11 9.81 10.98
CA ARG A 120 -12.50 11.23 11.07
C ARG A 120 -13.94 11.39 11.53
N LEU A 121 -14.85 10.60 10.97
CA LEU A 121 -16.28 10.67 11.29
C LEU A 121 -16.56 10.17 12.71
N GLN A 122 -15.87 9.13 13.16
CA GLN A 122 -16.05 8.54 14.49
C GLN A 122 -15.41 9.39 15.60
N ALA A 123 -14.24 9.97 15.37
CA ALA A 123 -13.45 10.69 16.35
C ALA A 123 -13.37 12.21 16.06
N ARG A 124 -14.49 12.81 15.65
CA ARG A 124 -14.54 14.21 15.22
C ARG A 124 -14.09 15.20 16.31
N SER A 125 -14.46 14.96 17.58
CA SER A 125 -14.02 15.79 18.70
C SER A 125 -12.51 15.74 18.86
N THR A 126 -11.93 14.53 18.86
CA THR A 126 -10.48 14.30 18.93
C THR A 126 -9.74 15.01 17.78
N LEU A 127 -10.30 14.99 16.57
CA LEU A 127 -9.73 15.72 15.44
C LEU A 127 -9.78 17.24 15.65
N ASN A 128 -10.91 17.78 16.12
CA ASN A 128 -11.02 19.22 16.40
C ASN A 128 -9.98 19.65 17.43
N ASP A 129 -9.84 18.90 18.52
CA ASP A 129 -8.86 19.16 19.57
C ASP A 129 -7.43 19.10 19.04
N TRP A 130 -7.12 18.09 18.21
CA TRP A 130 -5.84 17.98 17.53
C TRP A 130 -5.56 19.20 16.64
N THR A 131 -6.46 19.52 15.72
CA THR A 131 -6.25 20.61 14.74
C THR A 131 -6.13 21.99 15.40
N ALA A 132 -6.77 22.19 16.54
CA ALA A 132 -6.67 23.43 17.31
C ALA A 132 -5.31 23.59 18.01
N ASN A 133 -4.64 22.49 18.34
CA ASN A 133 -3.41 22.48 19.15
C ASN A 133 -2.18 21.97 18.39
N ALA A 134 -2.34 21.45 17.17
CA ALA A 134 -1.27 20.84 16.40
C ALA A 134 -0.11 21.82 16.18
N ALA A 135 1.08 21.37 16.56
CA ALA A 135 2.32 22.09 16.31
C ALA A 135 3.14 21.33 15.26
N TYR A 136 3.66 22.07 14.28
CA TYR A 136 4.38 21.52 13.14
C TYR A 136 5.86 21.97 13.16
N PRO A 137 6.77 21.14 12.62
CA PRO A 137 6.52 19.84 12.00
C PRO A 137 6.27 18.72 13.03
N VAL A 138 5.56 17.66 12.61
CA VAL A 138 5.37 16.45 13.41
C VAL A 138 6.33 15.35 12.95
N LEU A 139 6.96 14.65 13.88
CA LEU A 139 7.52 13.34 13.63
C LEU A 139 6.37 12.34 13.48
N VAL A 140 6.51 11.44 12.51
CA VAL A 140 5.57 10.35 12.27
C VAL A 140 6.23 9.06 12.74
N GLU A 141 5.75 8.50 13.83
CA GLU A 141 6.22 7.21 14.33
C GLU A 141 5.28 6.12 13.81
N GLU A 142 5.85 5.16 13.08
CA GLU A 142 5.12 4.11 12.39
C GLU A 142 5.55 2.76 12.95
N VAL A 143 4.73 2.18 13.82
CA VAL A 143 5.04 0.93 14.50
C VAL A 143 4.15 -0.17 13.92
N TYR A 144 4.74 -1.07 13.14
CA TYR A 144 4.04 -2.18 12.51
C TYR A 144 4.31 -3.50 13.22
N ILE A 145 3.27 -4.12 13.76
CA ILE A 145 3.33 -5.47 14.32
C ILE A 145 2.85 -6.44 13.25
N THR A 146 3.76 -7.25 12.71
CA THR A 146 3.42 -8.17 11.62
C THR A 146 3.05 -9.57 12.14
N PRO A 147 2.01 -10.20 11.56
CA PRO A 147 1.70 -11.62 11.81
C PRO A 147 2.50 -12.55 10.89
N GLU A 148 3.22 -11.99 9.91
CA GLU A 148 4.00 -12.76 8.95
C GLU A 148 5.31 -13.26 9.56
N SER A 149 5.80 -14.41 9.09
CA SER A 149 7.09 -14.96 9.52
C SER A 149 8.26 -14.04 9.15
N ASN A 150 8.15 -13.36 8.01
CA ASN A 150 9.14 -12.42 7.50
C ASN A 150 8.79 -10.99 7.89
N LEU A 151 9.75 -10.33 8.53
CA LEU A 151 9.69 -8.90 8.78
C LEU A 151 9.87 -8.12 7.48
N LEU A 152 9.17 -7.00 7.38
CA LEU A 152 9.55 -5.94 6.46
C LEU A 152 10.77 -5.23 7.06
N ASP A 153 11.67 -4.74 6.22
CA ASP A 153 12.67 -3.76 6.64
C ASP A 153 12.00 -2.41 6.95
N HIS A 154 12.68 -1.55 7.73
CA HIS A 154 12.11 -0.28 8.18
C HIS A 154 11.75 0.64 7.00
N GLU A 155 12.56 0.66 5.94
CA GLU A 155 12.27 1.45 4.74
C GLU A 155 11.03 0.94 4.02
N SER A 156 10.86 -0.39 3.89
CA SER A 156 9.64 -0.98 3.35
C SER A 156 8.39 -0.65 4.16
N VAL A 157 8.49 -0.54 5.49
CA VAL A 157 7.36 -0.11 6.34
C VAL A 157 7.03 1.35 6.05
N ALA A 158 8.02 2.24 6.09
CA ALA A 158 7.84 3.66 5.77
C ALA A 158 7.21 3.86 4.39
N ALA A 159 7.69 3.15 3.39
CA ALA A 159 7.14 3.20 2.05
C ALA A 159 5.71 2.64 1.95
N ALA A 160 5.38 1.62 2.74
CA ALA A 160 4.03 1.06 2.80
C ALA A 160 3.04 1.97 3.54
N CYS A 161 3.51 2.80 4.48
CA CYS A 161 2.73 3.79 5.20
C CYS A 161 2.43 5.05 4.38
N LYS A 162 3.18 5.32 3.30
CA LYS A 162 2.95 6.47 2.41
C LYS A 162 1.48 6.68 2.01
N PRO A 163 0.75 5.69 1.45
CA PRO A 163 -0.67 5.86 1.12
C PRO A 163 -1.59 6.12 2.33
N ILE A 164 -1.15 5.77 3.53
CA ILE A 164 -1.87 6.01 4.78
C ILE A 164 -1.67 7.47 5.20
N LEU A 165 -0.44 8.00 5.12
CA LEU A 165 -0.17 9.41 5.35
C LEU A 165 -0.89 10.31 4.34
N ASP A 166 -0.93 9.91 3.06
CA ASP A 166 -1.73 10.60 2.04
C ASP A 166 -3.21 10.64 2.47
N ALA A 167 -3.74 9.55 3.04
CA ALA A 167 -5.12 9.50 3.54
C ALA A 167 -5.35 10.43 4.74
N PHE A 168 -4.37 10.62 5.64
CA PHE A 168 -4.46 11.59 6.74
C PHE A 168 -4.48 13.04 6.23
N VAL A 169 -3.68 13.37 5.22
CA VAL A 169 -3.71 14.69 4.57
C VAL A 169 -5.05 14.93 3.88
N VAL A 170 -5.50 14.00 3.03
CA VAL A 170 -6.77 14.11 2.29
C VAL A 170 -7.97 14.28 3.22
N ASN A 171 -7.94 13.64 4.39
CA ASN A 171 -9.01 13.74 5.38
C ASN A 171 -8.89 14.92 6.35
N GLY A 172 -7.84 15.73 6.25
CA GLY A 172 -7.67 16.97 7.02
C GLY A 172 -7.08 16.80 8.42
N PHE A 173 -6.43 15.67 8.70
CA PHE A 173 -5.66 15.51 9.94
C PHE A 173 -4.32 16.24 9.90
N LEU A 174 -3.76 16.39 8.70
CA LEU A 174 -2.53 17.11 8.41
C LEU A 174 -2.78 18.08 7.25
N PRO A 175 -2.16 19.27 7.24
CA PRO A 175 -2.37 20.23 6.16
C PRO A 175 -1.74 19.80 4.84
N ASP A 176 -0.56 19.15 4.90
CA ASP A 176 0.17 18.64 3.73
C ASP A 176 1.19 17.57 4.17
N ASP A 177 1.78 16.84 3.23
CA ASP A 177 2.80 15.81 3.48
C ASP A 177 4.25 16.30 3.36
N ASN A 178 4.44 17.60 3.11
CA ASN A 178 5.74 18.21 2.89
C ASN A 178 6.51 18.43 4.21
N GLY A 179 7.81 18.75 4.08
CA GLY A 179 8.74 18.95 5.20
C GLY A 179 8.38 20.06 6.20
N ARG A 180 7.40 20.93 5.90
CA ARG A 180 6.90 21.96 6.82
C ARG A 180 5.96 21.35 7.88
N PHE A 181 5.22 20.33 7.51
CA PHE A 181 4.20 19.72 8.36
C PHE A 181 4.64 18.35 8.87
N ILE A 182 5.29 17.56 8.03
CA ILE A 182 5.78 16.22 8.36
C ILE A 182 7.30 16.23 8.32
N ALA A 183 7.93 15.94 9.46
CA ALA A 183 9.34 15.59 9.52
C ALA A 183 9.56 14.16 8.98
N GLN A 184 10.79 13.63 9.02
CA GLN A 184 11.05 12.28 8.50
C GLN A 184 10.19 11.21 9.22
N PRO A 185 9.46 10.36 8.48
CA PRO A 185 8.78 9.20 9.07
C PRO A 185 9.79 8.22 9.66
N LEU A 186 9.51 7.74 10.85
CA LEU A 186 10.33 6.81 11.61
C LEU A 186 9.58 5.49 11.73
N ALA A 187 10.08 4.46 11.06
CA ALA A 187 9.45 3.16 11.04
C ALA A 187 10.13 2.16 11.97
N PHE A 188 9.31 1.37 12.64
CA PHE A 188 9.71 0.20 13.43
C PHE A 188 8.81 -0.98 13.11
N THR A 189 9.36 -2.18 13.21
CA THR A 189 8.61 -3.40 12.96
C THR A 189 9.10 -4.57 13.78
N GLU A 190 8.16 -5.37 14.24
CA GLU A 190 8.44 -6.61 14.94
C GLU A 190 7.32 -7.63 14.72
N ARG A 191 7.57 -8.87 15.13
CA ARG A 191 6.57 -9.94 15.06
C ARG A 191 5.69 -9.91 16.29
N GLY A 192 4.39 -10.13 16.10
CA GLY A 192 3.45 -10.29 17.20
C GLY A 192 2.19 -11.03 16.76
N THR A 193 1.48 -11.62 17.72
CA THR A 193 0.20 -12.30 17.47
C THR A 193 -0.93 -11.31 17.19
N GLU A 194 -0.90 -10.16 17.86
CA GLU A 194 -1.83 -9.06 17.68
C GLU A 194 -1.27 -8.11 16.61
N SER A 195 -1.45 -8.49 15.35
CA SER A 195 -0.96 -7.69 14.23
C SER A 195 -1.70 -6.38 14.08
N GLY A 196 -1.01 -5.35 13.61
CA GLY A 196 -1.62 -4.07 13.28
C GLY A 196 -0.59 -2.98 13.08
N LEU A 197 -1.09 -1.77 12.86
CA LEU A 197 -0.27 -0.59 12.65
C LEU A 197 -0.66 0.51 13.64
N LEU A 198 0.34 1.11 14.27
CA LEU A 198 0.21 2.34 15.04
C LEU A 198 0.91 3.46 14.27
N ILE A 199 0.21 4.58 14.06
CA ILE A 199 0.80 5.82 13.55
C ILE A 199 0.63 6.90 14.59
N ARG A 200 1.73 7.48 15.07
CA ARG A 200 1.73 8.61 16.02
C ARG A 200 2.32 9.85 15.38
N PHE A 201 1.59 10.95 15.46
CA PHE A 201 2.01 12.29 15.06
C PHE A 201 2.43 13.05 16.32
N ARG A 202 3.72 13.32 16.45
CA ARG A 202 4.30 13.98 17.62
C ARG A 202 5.04 15.24 17.20
N PRO A 203 4.67 16.43 17.71
CA PRO A 203 5.39 17.67 17.42
C PRO A 203 6.87 17.54 17.74
N SER A 204 7.72 18.07 16.85
CA SER A 204 9.16 18.08 17.06
C SER A 204 9.76 19.40 16.60
N PRO A 205 10.63 20.03 17.42
CA PRO A 205 11.38 21.20 16.99
C PRO A 205 12.49 20.87 15.98
N LYS A 206 12.79 19.57 15.78
CA LYS A 206 13.85 19.09 14.90
C LYS A 206 13.27 18.19 13.80
N PRO A 207 13.83 18.18 12.59
CA PRO A 207 13.35 17.34 11.51
C PRO A 207 13.75 15.85 11.65
N TRP A 208 14.42 15.48 12.74
CA TRP A 208 14.84 14.12 13.08
C TRP A 208 14.46 13.77 14.53
N GLY A 209 14.43 12.47 14.83
CA GLY A 209 14.15 11.96 16.16
C GLY A 209 14.29 10.45 16.23
N LEU A 210 13.90 9.88 17.36
CA LEU A 210 13.74 8.45 17.58
C LEU A 210 12.26 8.17 17.89
N ILE A 211 11.85 6.93 17.64
CA ILE A 211 10.55 6.43 18.08
C ILE A 211 10.62 6.31 19.61
N GLU A 212 9.58 6.79 20.31
CA GLU A 212 9.51 6.63 21.76
C GLU A 212 9.22 5.17 22.12
N ASP A 213 9.90 4.65 23.14
CA ASP A 213 9.67 3.29 23.64
C ASP A 213 8.20 3.07 24.02
N THR A 214 7.55 4.11 24.56
CA THR A 214 6.13 4.10 24.89
C THR A 214 5.24 3.86 23.66
N THR A 215 5.63 4.34 22.48
CA THR A 215 4.89 4.10 21.23
C THR A 215 4.99 2.64 20.82
N ILE A 216 6.16 2.02 21.00
CA ILE A 216 6.38 0.59 20.74
C ILE A 216 5.58 -0.25 21.73
N GLU A 217 5.62 0.07 23.02
CA GLU A 217 4.85 -0.59 24.07
C GLU A 217 3.34 -0.47 23.83
N GLN A 218 2.88 0.72 23.45
CA GLN A 218 1.48 0.93 23.07
C GLN A 218 1.10 0.01 21.93
N ALA A 219 1.88 -0.07 20.85
CA ALA A 219 1.59 -0.97 19.73
C ALA A 219 1.47 -2.43 20.17
N ARG A 220 2.36 -2.92 21.04
CA ARG A 220 2.31 -4.30 21.57
C ARG A 220 1.01 -4.61 22.32
N CYS A 221 0.52 -3.66 23.12
CA CYS A 221 -0.64 -3.87 23.99
C CYS A 221 -1.98 -3.51 23.33
N SER A 222 -1.95 -2.67 22.29
CA SER A 222 -3.13 -1.96 21.78
C SER A 222 -3.76 -2.56 20.51
N MET A 223 -3.11 -3.55 19.89
CA MET A 223 -3.61 -4.18 18.65
C MET A 223 -4.61 -5.31 18.89
N ILE A 224 -5.07 -5.48 20.13
CA ILE A 224 -6.07 -6.49 20.49
C ILE A 224 -7.42 -6.12 19.85
N LEU A 225 -7.89 -6.96 18.93
CA LEU A 225 -9.27 -6.91 18.47
C LEU A 225 -10.17 -7.42 19.59
N LYS A 226 -10.96 -6.53 20.21
CA LYS A 226 -12.05 -6.99 21.09
C LYS A 226 -13.06 -7.75 20.21
N LYS A 227 -13.12 -9.07 20.38
CA LYS A 227 -14.08 -9.97 19.73
C LYS A 227 -15.50 -9.69 20.18
#